data_AF-A0A1T5M4I0-F1
#
_entry.id   AF-A0A1T5M4I0-F1
#
_cell.length_a   1.000
_cell.length_b   1.000
_cell.length_c   1.000
_cell.angle_alpha   90.00
_cell.angle_beta   90.00
_cell.angle_gamma   90.00
#
_symmetry.space_group_name_H-M   'P 1'
#
loop_
_entity.id
_entity.type
_entity.pdbx_description
1 polymer ?
#
loop_
_entity_poly.entity_id
_entity_poly.type
_entity_poly.pdbx_seq_one_letter_code
_entity_poly.pdbx_strand_id
1 'polypeptide(L)'
;MDGMSEGMAIEIKGPKDDPDSLPGDSVDVTIHVDWIRYLGLSIANIGVSWHIPNEGCPAMPWAYDFDFSDGSSLVVALGEFNNAMPKYLPDALLVFFDVVAATEYKIPANVASPCD
;
A
#
# COMPACT_ATOMS: atom_id res chain seq x y z
N MET A 1 11.16 10.91 -15.12
CA MET A 1 10.15 10.95 -14.04
C MET A 1 10.87 11.49 -12.83
N ASP A 2 10.44 12.64 -12.31
CA ASP A 2 11.02 13.24 -11.10
C ASP A 2 10.46 12.50 -9.89
N GLY A 3 11.34 11.86 -9.11
CA GLY A 3 11.02 11.15 -7.86
C GLY A 3 10.60 12.08 -6.71
N MET A 4 9.89 13.18 -7.00
CA MET A 4 9.42 14.17 -6.03
C MET A 4 8.01 13.88 -5.50
N SER A 5 7.37 12.80 -5.92
CA SER A 5 5.98 12.46 -5.52
C SER A 5 5.81 10.95 -5.31
N GLU A 6 6.71 10.34 -4.54
CA GLU A 6 6.61 8.93 -4.15
C GLU A 6 5.65 8.79 -2.96
N GLY A 7 4.42 8.33 -3.20
CA GLY A 7 3.47 8.16 -2.12
C GLY A 7 2.21 7.42 -2.54
N MET A 8 1.58 6.77 -1.57
CA MET A 8 0.32 6.06 -1.76
C MET A 8 -0.82 6.87 -1.14
N ALA A 9 -1.87 7.11 -1.91
CA ALA A 9 -3.11 7.67 -1.42
C ALA A 9 -4.14 6.57 -1.17
N ILE A 10 -5.02 6.79 -0.21
CA ILE A 10 -6.20 5.97 0.01
C ILE A 10 -7.44 6.85 -0.11
N GLU A 11 -8.45 6.35 -0.82
CA GLU A 11 -9.77 6.98 -0.91
C GLU A 11 -10.82 6.00 -0.42
N ILE A 12 -11.64 6.42 0.54
CA ILE A 12 -12.75 5.62 1.09
C ILE A 12 -14.03 6.11 0.44
N LYS A 13 -14.63 5.24 -0.37
CA LYS A 13 -15.87 5.51 -1.09
C LYS A 13 -17.08 4.85 -0.42
N GLY A 14 -18.19 5.56 -0.41
CA GLY A 14 -19.48 5.03 0.00
C GLY A 14 -20.14 4.18 -1.10
N PRO A 15 -21.19 3.41 -0.77
CA PRO A 15 -21.88 2.52 -1.73
C PRO A 15 -22.51 3.20 -2.95
N LYS A 16 -22.55 4.54 -2.98
CA LYS A 16 -23.15 5.35 -4.04
C LYS A 16 -22.10 6.12 -4.86
N ASP A 17 -20.84 6.02 -4.49
CA ASP A 17 -19.77 6.70 -5.20
C ASP A 17 -19.39 5.87 -6.43
N ASP A 18 -19.11 6.55 -7.52
CA ASP A 18 -18.78 5.92 -8.79
C ASP A 18 -17.41 5.24 -8.67
N PRO A 19 -17.31 3.90 -8.81
CA PRO A 19 -16.02 3.21 -8.75
C PRO A 19 -15.07 3.68 -9.86
N ASP A 20 -15.58 4.13 -11.00
CA ASP A 20 -14.79 4.53 -12.18
C ASP A 20 -14.21 5.95 -12.06
N SER A 21 -14.43 6.66 -10.95
CA SER A 21 -13.90 8.01 -10.76
C SER A 21 -12.43 8.04 -10.29
N LEU A 22 -11.80 6.89 -10.03
CA LEU A 22 -10.40 6.83 -9.60
C LEU A 22 -9.46 6.83 -10.81
N PRO A 23 -8.33 7.55 -10.73
CA PRO A 23 -7.28 7.42 -11.74
C PRO A 23 -6.63 6.03 -11.66
N GLY A 24 -6.52 5.35 -12.80
CA GLY A 24 -5.83 4.05 -12.95
C GLY A 24 -6.76 2.92 -13.38
N ASP A 25 -6.16 1.77 -13.71
CA ASP A 25 -6.90 0.56 -14.07
C ASP A 25 -7.23 -0.24 -12.80
N SER A 26 -8.50 -0.61 -12.64
CA SER A 26 -8.93 -1.49 -11.55
C SER A 26 -8.49 -2.93 -11.81
N VAL A 27 -7.98 -3.62 -10.79
CA VAL A 27 -7.67 -5.06 -10.86
C VAL A 27 -8.79 -5.85 -10.16
N ASP A 28 -9.44 -6.75 -10.90
CA ASP A 28 -10.41 -7.68 -10.33
C ASP A 28 -9.69 -8.82 -9.59
N VAL A 29 -9.82 -8.83 -8.27
CA VAL A 29 -9.19 -9.82 -7.40
C VAL A 29 -10.13 -10.97 -7.00
N THR A 30 -11.37 -11.00 -7.49
CA THR A 30 -12.39 -11.99 -7.06
C THR A 30 -12.02 -13.43 -7.37
N ILE A 31 -11.19 -13.65 -8.41
CA ILE A 31 -10.71 -14.97 -8.80
C ILE A 31 -9.39 -15.38 -8.11
N HIS A 32 -8.77 -14.47 -7.34
CA HIS A 32 -7.50 -14.72 -6.69
C HIS A 32 -7.71 -15.38 -5.33
N VAL A 33 -7.18 -16.61 -5.17
CA VAL A 33 -7.40 -17.44 -3.97
C VAL A 33 -7.04 -16.75 -2.65
N ASP A 34 -5.98 -15.94 -2.66
CA ASP A 34 -5.51 -15.22 -1.48
C ASP A 34 -6.49 -14.12 -1.04
N TRP A 35 -7.22 -13.53 -1.98
CA TRP A 35 -8.19 -12.46 -1.72
C TRP A 35 -9.54 -12.97 -1.25
N ILE A 36 -9.93 -14.20 -1.59
CA ILE A 36 -11.27 -14.76 -1.32
C ILE A 36 -11.68 -14.56 0.13
N ARG A 37 -10.76 -14.71 1.08
CA ARG A 37 -11.06 -14.59 2.52
C ARG A 37 -11.40 -13.16 2.96
N TYR A 38 -11.01 -12.14 2.19
CA TYR A 38 -11.22 -10.73 2.51
C TYR A 38 -12.42 -10.11 1.78
N LEU A 39 -12.94 -10.78 0.74
CA LEU A 39 -14.05 -10.28 -0.05
C LEU A 39 -15.33 -10.16 0.79
N GLY A 40 -15.95 -8.99 0.76
CA GLY A 40 -17.17 -8.70 1.50
C GLY A 40 -16.97 -8.47 3.01
N LEU A 41 -15.75 -8.57 3.52
CA LEU A 41 -15.45 -8.19 4.90
C LEU A 41 -15.42 -6.67 5.04
N SER A 42 -15.89 -6.18 6.19
CA SER A 42 -15.77 -4.77 6.54
C SER A 42 -14.37 -4.49 7.08
N ILE A 43 -13.75 -3.42 6.60
CA ILE A 43 -12.51 -2.88 7.17
C ILE A 43 -12.87 -2.29 8.54
N ALA A 44 -12.25 -2.82 9.59
CA ALA A 44 -12.43 -2.38 10.97
C ALA A 44 -11.44 -1.27 11.35
N ASN A 45 -10.22 -1.32 10.81
CA ASN A 45 -9.17 -0.34 11.07
C ASN A 45 -8.21 -0.20 9.87
N ILE A 46 -7.57 0.98 9.76
CA ILE A 46 -6.56 1.27 8.75
C ILE A 46 -5.33 1.89 9.43
N GLY A 47 -4.22 1.16 9.43
CA GLY A 47 -2.90 1.65 9.82
C GLY A 47 -2.17 2.31 8.66
N VAL A 48 -1.34 3.31 8.95
CA VAL A 48 -0.53 4.01 7.94
C VAL A 48 0.94 3.97 8.31
N SER A 49 1.77 3.49 7.40
CA SER A 49 3.23 3.58 7.49
C SER A 49 3.73 4.77 6.68
N TRP A 50 4.41 5.68 7.37
CA TRP A 50 4.90 6.93 6.80
C TRP A 50 6.38 6.83 6.44
N HIS A 51 6.75 7.48 5.33
CA HIS A 51 8.12 7.67 4.90
C HIS A 51 8.39 9.17 4.82
N ILE A 52 9.54 9.60 5.34
CA ILE A 52 10.07 10.95 5.14
C ILE A 52 11.27 10.78 4.22
N PRO A 53 11.17 11.15 2.94
CA PRO A 53 12.25 10.94 1.98
C PRO A 53 13.54 11.63 2.39
N ASN A 54 13.45 12.91 2.80
CA ASN A 54 14.57 13.71 3.30
C ASN A 54 14.12 14.66 4.43
N GLU A 55 15.07 15.15 5.22
CA GLU A 55 14.80 16.19 6.23
C GLU A 55 14.20 17.44 5.58
N GLY A 56 13.07 17.91 6.12
CA GLY A 56 12.31 19.05 5.56
C GLY A 56 11.25 18.69 4.51
N CYS A 57 11.22 17.44 4.01
CA CYS A 57 10.17 16.99 3.09
C CYS A 57 8.92 16.50 3.86
N PRO A 58 7.71 16.60 3.26
CA PRO A 58 6.49 16.09 3.88
C PRO A 58 6.53 14.56 4.02
N ALA A 59 5.97 14.05 5.10
CA ALA A 59 5.78 12.61 5.27
C ALA A 59 4.77 12.10 4.24
N MET A 60 5.13 11.05 3.51
CA MET A 60 4.28 10.41 2.51
C MET A 60 3.95 8.98 2.95
N PRO A 61 2.69 8.53 2.86
CA PRO A 61 2.36 7.13 3.11
C PRO A 61 3.04 6.23 2.08
N TRP A 62 3.65 5.13 2.52
CA TRP A 62 4.24 4.13 1.62
C TRP A 62 3.64 2.74 1.81
N ALA A 63 2.93 2.51 2.92
CA ALA A 63 2.14 1.31 3.13
C ALA A 63 0.91 1.59 4.00
N TYR A 64 -0.15 0.82 3.75
CA TYR A 64 -1.36 0.77 4.56
C TYR A 64 -1.57 -0.65 5.08
N ASP A 65 -1.92 -0.73 6.35
CA ASP A 65 -2.35 -1.94 7.03
C ASP A 65 -3.87 -1.90 7.17
N PHE A 66 -4.54 -2.99 6.81
CA PHE A 66 -5.99 -3.11 6.88
C PHE A 66 -6.35 -4.26 7.82
N ASP A 67 -7.03 -3.94 8.90
CA ASP A 67 -7.65 -4.92 9.77
C ASP A 67 -9.13 -5.09 9.39
N PHE A 68 -9.59 -6.34 9.30
CA PHE A 68 -10.96 -6.68 8.95
C PHE A 68 -11.76 -7.12 10.18
N SER A 69 -13.08 -7.08 10.05
CA SER A 69 -14.03 -7.41 11.13
C SER A 69 -13.92 -8.83 11.69
N ASP A 70 -13.32 -9.76 10.94
CA ASP A 70 -13.10 -11.15 11.38
C ASP A 70 -11.74 -11.36 12.08
N GLY A 71 -10.95 -10.30 12.24
CA GLY A 71 -9.61 -10.33 12.83
C GLY A 71 -8.50 -10.69 11.85
N SER A 72 -8.80 -10.91 10.57
CA SER A 72 -7.77 -11.00 9.52
C SER A 72 -7.21 -9.62 9.19
N SER A 73 -6.00 -9.59 8.65
CA SER A 73 -5.36 -8.37 8.18
C SER A 73 -4.60 -8.58 6.88
N LEU A 74 -4.42 -7.50 6.12
CA LEU A 74 -3.55 -7.45 4.94
C LEU A 74 -2.81 -6.12 4.91
N VAL A 75 -1.60 -6.12 4.34
CA VAL A 75 -0.80 -4.91 4.17
C VAL A 75 -0.61 -4.64 2.68
N VAL A 76 -0.87 -3.42 2.24
CA VAL A 76 -0.55 -2.94 0.89
C VAL A 76 0.62 -1.96 1.00
N ALA A 77 1.70 -2.20 0.27
CA ALA A 77 2.89 -1.36 0.28
C ALA A 77 3.33 -1.02 -1.15
N LEU A 78 4.08 0.07 -1.29
CA LEU A 78 4.82 0.36 -2.52
C LEU A 78 5.93 -0.67 -2.68
N GLY A 79 5.90 -1.42 -3.78
CA GLY A 79 6.85 -2.49 -4.02
C GLY A 79 6.47 -3.42 -5.17
N GLU A 80 7.43 -4.25 -5.54
CA GLU A 80 7.22 -5.38 -6.44
C GLU A 80 7.72 -6.68 -5.79
N PHE A 81 7.14 -7.81 -6.20
CA PHE A 81 7.67 -9.12 -5.86
C PHE A 81 8.50 -9.65 -7.03
N ASN A 82 9.81 -9.72 -6.87
CA ASN A 82 10.74 -10.07 -7.95
C ASN A 82 11.82 -11.01 -7.42
N ASN A 83 12.13 -12.09 -8.17
CA ASN A 83 13.08 -13.12 -7.77
C ASN A 83 12.82 -13.70 -6.37
N ALA A 84 11.54 -14.00 -6.07
CA ALA A 84 11.07 -14.55 -4.81
C ALA A 84 11.34 -13.66 -3.57
N MET A 85 11.59 -12.36 -3.78
CA MET A 85 11.79 -11.40 -2.70
C MET A 85 11.00 -10.11 -2.97
N PRO A 86 10.42 -9.51 -1.92
CA PRO A 86 9.81 -8.20 -2.04
C PRO A 86 10.91 -7.13 -2.19
N LYS A 87 10.70 -6.19 -3.11
CA LYS A 87 11.61 -5.06 -3.36
C LYS A 87 10.84 -3.75 -3.38
N TYR A 88 11.45 -2.68 -2.91
CA TYR A 88 10.86 -1.34 -3.01
C TYR A 88 10.89 -0.87 -4.46
N LEU A 89 9.71 -0.48 -4.94
CA LEU A 89 9.49 0.15 -6.23
C LEU A 89 8.29 1.09 -6.06
N PRO A 90 8.47 2.41 -6.19
CA PRO A 90 7.41 3.39 -5.89
C PRO A 90 6.24 3.34 -6.90
N ASP A 91 6.44 2.72 -8.06
CA ASP A 91 5.45 2.65 -9.14
C ASP A 91 4.65 1.34 -9.16
N ALA A 92 4.83 0.47 -8.16
CA ALA A 92 4.15 -0.81 -8.07
C ALA A 92 3.51 -1.01 -6.70
N LEU A 93 2.42 -1.78 -6.67
CA LEU A 93 1.75 -2.19 -5.44
C LEU A 93 2.08 -3.65 -5.14
N LEU A 94 2.47 -3.88 -3.90
CA LEU A 94 2.69 -5.21 -3.34
C LEU A 94 1.72 -5.44 -2.18
N VAL A 95 1.02 -6.57 -2.22
CA VAL A 95 0.06 -6.96 -1.20
C VAL A 95 0.61 -8.14 -0.40
N PHE A 96 0.69 -7.96 0.91
CA PHE A 96 1.11 -8.97 1.87
C PHE A 96 -0.12 -9.50 2.61
N PHE A 97 -0.36 -10.80 2.44
CA PHE A 97 -1.39 -11.54 3.20
C PHE A 97 -0.83 -12.21 4.47
N ASP A 98 0.49 -12.17 4.63
CA ASP A 98 1.24 -12.65 5.78
C ASP A 98 1.85 -11.45 6.51
N VAL A 99 1.45 -11.27 7.77
CA VAL A 99 1.90 -10.16 8.62
C VAL A 99 3.40 -10.23 8.89
N VAL A 100 3.98 -11.43 9.04
CA VAL A 100 5.42 -11.60 9.27
C VAL A 100 6.19 -11.08 8.07
N ALA A 101 5.82 -11.50 6.86
CA ALA A 101 6.44 -11.01 5.64
C ALA A 101 6.31 -9.48 5.47
N ALA A 102 5.15 -8.92 5.82
CA ALA A 102 4.94 -7.47 5.81
C ALA A 102 5.86 -6.73 6.80
N THR A 103 6.04 -7.26 8.02
CA THR A 103 6.87 -6.60 9.05
C THR A 103 8.37 -6.64 8.76
N GLU A 104 8.82 -7.66 8.03
CA GLU A 104 10.21 -7.79 7.58
C GLU A 104 10.53 -6.87 6.39
N TYR A 105 9.50 -6.46 5.63
CA TYR A 105 9.69 -5.58 4.49
C TYR A 105 10.10 -4.18 4.94
N LYS A 106 11.22 -3.69 4.37
CA LYS A 106 11.79 -2.39 4.65
C LYS A 106 11.97 -1.63 3.34
N ILE A 107 11.56 -0.38 3.33
CA ILE A 107 11.99 0.56 2.29
C ILE A 107 13.44 0.97 2.53
N PRO A 108 14.23 1.22 1.48
CA PRO A 108 15.54 1.83 1.63
C PRO A 108 15.36 3.18 2.36
N ALA A 109 15.98 3.35 3.53
CA ALA A 109 16.09 4.67 4.13
C ALA A 109 16.95 5.53 3.20
N ASN A 110 16.35 6.50 2.52
CA ASN A 110 17.06 7.19 1.46
C ASN A 110 17.95 8.28 2.05
N VAL A 111 19.23 8.19 1.69
CA VAL A 111 20.28 9.13 2.07
C VAL A 111 20.36 10.12 0.90
N ALA A 112 19.50 11.13 0.88
CA ALA A 112 19.55 12.19 -0.14
C ALA A 112 19.11 13.55 0.42
N SER A 113 19.48 14.60 -0.31
CA SER A 113 19.54 16.01 0.15
C SER A 113 18.17 16.62 0.52
N PRO A 114 18.14 17.72 1.29
CA PRO A 114 16.92 18.42 1.67
C PRO A 114 16.05 18.83 0.47
N CYS A 115 14.73 18.92 0.67
CA CYS A 115 13.83 19.59 -0.26
C CYS A 115 14.10 21.11 -0.20
N ASP A 116 14.66 21.71 -1.27
CA ASP A 116 14.81 23.17 -1.45
C ASP A 116 13.47 23.86 -1.78
#